data_AF-A0A7Y8LZP7-F1
#
_entry.id   AF-A0A7Y8LZP7-F1
#
_cell.length_a   1.000
_cell.length_b   1.000
_cell.length_c   1.000
_cell.angle_alpha   90.00
_cell.angle_beta   90.00
_cell.angle_gamma   90.00
#
_symmetry.space_group_name_H-M   'P 1'
#
loop_
_entity.id
_entity.type
_entity.pdbx_description
1 polymer ?
#
loop_
_entity_poly.entity_id
_entity_poly.type
_entity_poly.pdbx_seq_one_letter_code
_entity_poly.pdbx_strand_id
1 'polypeptide(L)'
;MKKLFTIVYCISSINSFAQDYQECIDSLYSNDYYTKFFAVECVNALEIQSASSIIEALLENQPPSLQIQFLNALYTLENPNVQVKAHELILRADDFDDDPEHPYDPLEAKVFATAILVYKGDYSTIEFAFEQLNQNQITIEDVLALHLLPYIMKDIPSYRDEAKNILIDELENTSTDIRYYSLLYLAEEFGSEMNDELVNKFINDDDLPTKIMALEHLCINNYSELNLLLKQQLELEEEWSFRIDMADSLLFRFGEPSDLKAVIDYQPNEPNETAKSLMAYSIEDFIPPKPDTLDWSELTTKLITYTDELLQYGWIANQQTKDFYTTKLQDIITVINQTKEIDSACTILNGQLLPQVEQDLQQELISTEGYKFLHYYMIYIKEEIEQEYGPCP
;
A
#
# COMPACT_ATOMS: atom_id res chain seq x y z
N MET A 1 0.10 -12.53 3.21
CA MET A 1 -0.15 -12.17 1.81
C MET A 1 0.88 -12.90 0.95
N LYS A 2 0.46 -13.77 0.02
CA LYS A 2 1.35 -14.40 -0.97
C LYS A 2 0.99 -13.82 -2.34
N LYS A 3 1.84 -12.99 -2.93
CA LYS A 3 2.06 -12.81 -4.40
C LYS A 3 2.96 -11.60 -4.73
N LEU A 4 3.65 -11.76 -5.87
CA LEU A 4 4.62 -10.88 -6.59
C LEU A 4 6.03 -10.87 -5.99
N PHE A 5 7.11 -11.19 -6.72
CA PHE A 5 7.42 -10.95 -8.14
C PHE A 5 7.97 -12.20 -8.85
N THR A 6 7.34 -12.64 -9.95
CA THR A 6 8.04 -13.33 -11.06
C THR A 6 7.16 -13.32 -12.31
N ILE A 7 7.40 -12.41 -13.26
CA ILE A 7 7.15 -12.59 -14.71
C ILE A 7 8.15 -11.60 -15.38
N VAL A 8 9.04 -11.93 -16.33
CA VAL A 8 8.90 -12.62 -17.62
C VAL A 8 10.29 -13.09 -18.07
N TYR A 9 10.47 -14.38 -18.43
CA TYR A 9 10.98 -14.79 -19.76
C TYR A 9 10.82 -16.31 -19.98
N CYS A 10 10.56 -16.67 -21.24
CA CYS A 10 10.60 -18.01 -21.86
C CYS A 10 9.32 -18.87 -21.89
N ILE A 11 8.42 -18.49 -22.80
CA ILE A 11 7.52 -19.41 -23.50
C ILE A 11 8.34 -20.14 -24.59
N SER A 12 8.96 -21.28 -24.28
CA SER A 12 9.41 -22.26 -25.29
C SER A 12 9.89 -23.60 -24.71
N SER A 13 9.09 -24.33 -23.93
CA SER A 13 9.49 -25.70 -23.50
C SER A 13 8.35 -26.54 -22.89
N ILE A 14 7.27 -26.76 -23.63
CA ILE A 14 6.15 -27.62 -23.15
C ILE A 14 6.51 -29.14 -23.23
N ASN A 15 7.76 -29.51 -23.56
CA ASN A 15 8.23 -30.91 -23.61
C ASN A 15 9.44 -31.25 -22.68
N SER A 16 9.89 -30.36 -21.76
CA SER A 16 11.08 -30.63 -20.89
C SER A 16 10.82 -30.86 -19.39
N PHE A 17 9.62 -30.56 -18.88
CA PHE A 17 9.36 -30.43 -17.43
C PHE A 17 9.64 -31.66 -16.54
N ALA A 18 9.73 -32.88 -17.07
CA ALA A 18 10.05 -34.08 -16.29
C ALA A 18 11.56 -34.40 -16.24
N GLN A 19 12.36 -33.86 -17.16
CA GLN A 19 13.82 -34.04 -17.17
C GLN A 19 14.51 -33.05 -16.21
N ASP A 20 13.95 -31.86 -16.01
CA ASP A 20 14.56 -30.80 -15.19
C ASP A 20 14.58 -31.14 -13.68
N TYR A 21 13.57 -31.84 -13.14
CA TYR A 21 13.55 -32.17 -11.69
C TYR A 21 14.58 -33.23 -11.29
N GLN A 22 14.73 -34.29 -12.10
CA GLN A 22 15.66 -35.36 -11.79
C GLN A 22 17.11 -34.87 -11.89
N GLU A 23 17.41 -33.99 -12.86
CA GLU A 23 18.73 -33.36 -12.98
C GLU A 23 19.07 -32.53 -11.73
N CYS A 24 18.13 -31.77 -11.19
CA CYS A 24 18.35 -31.03 -9.95
C CYS A 24 18.57 -31.96 -8.75
N ILE A 25 17.79 -33.05 -8.63
CA ILE A 25 17.99 -34.05 -7.57
C ILE A 25 19.34 -34.75 -7.69
N ASP A 26 19.71 -35.19 -8.89
CA ASP A 26 20.96 -35.91 -9.14
C ASP A 26 22.17 -35.00 -8.86
N SER A 27 22.05 -33.71 -9.17
CA SER A 27 23.09 -32.71 -8.94
C SER A 27 23.33 -32.39 -7.46
N LEU A 28 22.39 -32.70 -6.55
CA LEU A 28 22.60 -32.59 -5.10
C LEU A 28 23.75 -33.50 -4.61
N TYR A 29 24.03 -34.59 -5.33
CA TYR A 29 25.13 -35.51 -5.01
C TYR A 29 26.48 -35.09 -5.61
N SER A 30 26.55 -33.96 -6.32
CA SER A 30 27.80 -33.47 -6.90
C SER A 30 28.85 -33.15 -5.82
N ASN A 31 30.12 -33.40 -6.13
CA ASN A 31 31.24 -32.93 -5.30
C ASN A 31 31.61 -31.48 -5.60
N ASP A 32 31.10 -30.92 -6.70
CA ASP A 32 31.34 -29.52 -7.06
C ASP A 32 30.37 -28.60 -6.29
N TYR A 33 30.94 -27.61 -5.58
CA TYR A 33 30.20 -26.67 -4.75
C TYR A 33 29.11 -25.94 -5.53
N TYR A 34 29.46 -25.35 -6.68
CA TYR A 34 28.54 -24.54 -7.47
C TYR A 34 27.41 -25.38 -8.06
N THR A 35 27.73 -26.57 -8.55
CA THR A 35 26.73 -27.53 -9.04
C THR A 35 25.71 -27.86 -7.96
N LYS A 36 26.17 -28.12 -6.73
CA LYS A 36 25.28 -28.41 -5.61
C LYS A 36 24.49 -27.19 -5.15
N PHE A 37 25.10 -26.01 -5.17
CA PHE A 37 24.46 -24.73 -4.87
C PHE A 37 23.29 -24.48 -5.83
N PHE A 38 23.53 -24.57 -7.15
CA PHE A 38 22.46 -24.40 -8.13
C PHE A 38 21.42 -25.52 -8.07
N ALA A 39 21.81 -26.73 -7.69
CA ALA A 39 20.89 -27.83 -7.48
C ALA A 39 19.90 -27.56 -6.34
N VAL A 40 20.37 -27.06 -5.19
CA VAL A 40 19.47 -26.72 -4.08
C VAL A 40 18.60 -25.51 -4.39
N GLU A 41 19.12 -24.50 -5.08
CA GLU A 41 18.32 -23.36 -5.59
C GLU A 41 17.21 -23.82 -6.53
N CYS A 42 17.53 -24.72 -7.48
CA CYS A 42 16.55 -25.33 -8.37
C CYS A 42 15.46 -26.10 -7.58
N VAL A 43 15.86 -26.92 -6.61
CA VAL A 43 14.93 -27.66 -5.76
C VAL A 43 14.00 -26.73 -4.99
N ASN A 44 14.55 -25.64 -4.45
CA ASN A 44 13.80 -24.64 -3.70
C ASN A 44 12.81 -23.89 -4.60
N ALA A 45 13.27 -23.37 -5.73
CA ALA A 45 12.45 -22.60 -6.68
C ALA A 45 11.33 -23.42 -7.33
N LEU A 46 11.55 -24.74 -7.53
CA LEU A 46 10.57 -25.66 -8.12
C LEU A 46 9.81 -26.47 -7.07
N GLU A 47 10.05 -26.22 -5.77
CA GLU A 47 9.42 -26.89 -4.63
C GLU A 47 9.42 -28.44 -4.77
N ILE A 48 10.58 -29.02 -5.16
CA ILE A 48 10.69 -30.46 -5.49
C ILE A 48 10.62 -31.33 -4.22
N GLN A 49 9.41 -31.70 -3.82
CA GLN A 49 9.14 -32.41 -2.56
C GLN A 49 9.91 -33.72 -2.35
N SER A 50 10.17 -34.47 -3.43
CA SER A 50 10.95 -35.71 -3.34
C SER A 50 12.40 -35.51 -2.88
N ALA A 51 12.94 -34.30 -2.99
CA ALA A 51 14.29 -33.96 -2.57
C ALA A 51 14.41 -33.75 -1.04
N SER A 52 13.30 -33.56 -0.31
CA SER A 52 13.31 -33.17 1.12
C SER A 52 14.16 -34.12 1.98
N SER A 53 13.94 -35.44 1.86
CA SER A 53 14.73 -36.43 2.61
C SER A 53 16.20 -36.53 2.20
N ILE A 54 16.52 -36.18 0.95
CA ILE A 54 17.90 -36.18 0.43
C ILE A 54 18.65 -34.98 1.00
N ILE A 55 18.04 -33.80 0.95
CA ILE A 55 18.61 -32.57 1.52
C ILE A 55 18.85 -32.75 3.01
N GLU A 56 17.88 -33.31 3.75
CA GLU A 56 18.02 -33.57 5.19
C GLU A 56 19.22 -34.48 5.50
N ALA A 57 19.43 -35.53 4.72
CA ALA A 57 20.54 -36.47 4.92
C ALA A 57 21.91 -35.88 4.55
N LEU A 58 21.95 -34.93 3.61
CA LEU A 58 23.19 -34.32 3.13
C LEU A 58 23.61 -33.09 3.92
N LEU A 59 22.66 -32.39 4.55
CA LEU A 59 22.83 -31.08 5.18
C LEU A 59 24.03 -31.00 6.13
N GLU A 60 24.27 -32.00 6.96
CA GLU A 60 25.35 -31.92 7.97
C GLU A 60 26.76 -31.94 7.37
N ASN A 61 26.91 -32.54 6.19
CA ASN A 61 28.21 -32.74 5.54
C ASN A 61 28.54 -31.67 4.49
N GLN A 62 27.76 -30.58 4.42
CA GLN A 62 28.00 -29.49 3.48
C GLN A 62 28.86 -28.39 4.09
N PRO A 63 29.56 -27.57 3.29
CA PRO A 63 30.18 -26.34 3.80
C PRO A 63 29.12 -25.33 4.28
N PRO A 64 29.46 -24.39 5.17
CA PRO A 64 28.54 -23.51 5.88
C PRO A 64 27.42 -22.89 5.02
N SER A 65 27.77 -22.21 3.95
CA SER A 65 26.81 -21.56 3.04
C SER A 65 25.81 -22.54 2.41
N LEU A 66 26.25 -23.75 2.06
CA LEU A 66 25.36 -24.78 1.54
C LEU A 66 24.47 -25.37 2.63
N GLN A 67 24.92 -25.46 3.88
CA GLN A 67 24.07 -25.90 4.97
C GLN A 67 22.89 -24.93 5.17
N ILE A 68 23.14 -23.63 5.04
CA ILE A 68 22.12 -22.56 5.10
C ILE A 68 21.11 -22.73 3.97
N GLN A 69 21.57 -22.89 2.73
CA GLN A 69 20.67 -23.11 1.59
C GLN A 69 19.88 -24.41 1.70
N PHE A 70 20.50 -25.47 2.22
CA PHE A 70 19.82 -26.74 2.47
C PHE A 70 18.74 -26.58 3.54
N LEU A 71 19.03 -25.84 4.62
CA LEU A 71 18.05 -25.54 5.66
C LEU A 71 16.87 -24.72 5.12
N ASN A 72 17.14 -23.72 4.27
CA ASN A 72 16.11 -22.94 3.57
C ASN A 72 15.20 -23.85 2.72
N ALA A 73 15.79 -24.72 1.92
CA ALA A 73 15.04 -25.66 1.09
C ALA A 73 14.19 -26.61 1.95
N LEU A 74 14.70 -27.11 3.08
CA LEU A 74 13.91 -27.91 4.02
C LEU A 74 12.72 -27.14 4.59
N TYR A 75 12.88 -25.84 4.86
CA TYR A 75 11.79 -24.97 5.30
C TYR A 75 10.72 -24.82 4.21
N THR A 76 11.10 -24.47 2.98
CA THR A 76 10.19 -24.34 1.83
C THR A 76 9.44 -25.63 1.53
N LEU A 77 10.13 -26.77 1.61
CA LEU A 77 9.54 -28.09 1.39
C LEU A 77 8.72 -28.59 2.58
N GLU A 78 8.52 -27.77 3.62
CA GLU A 78 7.78 -28.10 4.83
C GLU A 78 8.28 -29.38 5.53
N ASN A 79 9.59 -29.63 5.52
CA ASN A 79 10.17 -30.80 6.17
C ASN A 79 9.84 -30.79 7.68
N PRO A 80 9.34 -31.91 8.25
CA PRO A 80 8.88 -31.96 9.63
C PRO A 80 9.99 -31.75 10.67
N ASN A 81 11.26 -32.00 10.29
CA ASN A 81 12.42 -31.88 11.17
C ASN A 81 13.15 -30.54 11.03
N VAL A 82 12.64 -29.59 10.21
CA VAL A 82 13.36 -28.33 9.94
C VAL A 82 13.65 -27.51 11.21
N GLN A 83 12.75 -27.52 12.19
CA GLN A 83 13.00 -26.85 13.49
C GLN A 83 14.18 -27.48 14.24
N VAL A 84 14.28 -28.81 14.23
CA VAL A 84 15.39 -29.53 14.86
C VAL A 84 16.69 -29.21 14.13
N LYS A 85 16.67 -29.23 12.79
CA LYS A 85 17.84 -28.89 11.97
C LYS A 85 18.29 -27.44 12.13
N ALA A 86 17.37 -26.50 12.33
CA ALA A 86 17.71 -25.12 12.63
C ALA A 86 18.43 -24.98 13.99
N HIS A 87 17.93 -25.62 15.04
CA HIS A 87 18.61 -25.67 16.34
C HIS A 87 20.01 -26.32 16.26
N GLU A 88 20.14 -27.43 15.53
CA GLU A 88 21.42 -28.09 15.29
C GLU A 88 22.40 -27.17 14.54
N LEU A 89 21.93 -26.39 13.56
CA LEU A 89 22.76 -25.42 12.84
C LEU A 89 23.28 -24.32 13.78
N ILE A 90 22.43 -23.78 14.65
CA ILE A 90 22.83 -22.76 15.63
C ILE A 90 23.97 -23.25 16.53
N LEU A 91 23.91 -24.50 16.99
CA LEU A 91 24.90 -25.07 17.91
C LEU A 91 26.30 -25.25 17.29
N ARG A 92 26.39 -25.36 15.96
CA ARG A 92 27.65 -25.59 15.24
C ARG A 92 28.14 -24.38 14.45
N ALA A 93 27.33 -23.32 14.37
CA ALA A 93 27.65 -22.13 13.60
C ALA A 93 28.96 -21.45 14.04
N ASP A 94 29.36 -21.63 15.31
CA ASP A 94 30.63 -21.12 15.84
C ASP A 94 31.87 -21.73 15.16
N ASP A 95 31.73 -22.88 14.47
CA ASP A 95 32.83 -23.51 13.73
C ASP A 95 32.85 -23.09 12.23
N PHE A 96 31.96 -22.20 11.78
CA PHE A 96 31.79 -21.87 10.35
C PHE A 96 32.81 -20.87 9.82
N ASP A 97 33.36 -20.01 10.68
CA ASP A 97 34.42 -19.07 10.31
C ASP A 97 35.76 -19.78 10.04
N ASP A 98 35.94 -20.96 10.64
CA ASP A 98 37.11 -21.83 10.49
C ASP A 98 37.09 -22.70 9.20
N ASP A 99 36.02 -22.68 8.39
CA ASP A 99 35.99 -23.43 7.12
C ASP A 99 37.01 -22.83 6.12
N PRO A 100 37.98 -23.62 5.61
CA PRO A 100 39.10 -23.10 4.83
C PRO A 100 38.74 -22.71 3.39
N GLU A 101 37.62 -23.21 2.86
CA GLU A 101 37.22 -23.00 1.45
C GLU A 101 36.02 -22.05 1.34
N HIS A 102 35.07 -22.16 2.27
CA HIS A 102 33.80 -21.44 2.25
C HIS A 102 33.39 -20.98 3.67
N PRO A 103 34.18 -20.11 4.32
CA PRO A 103 33.85 -19.58 5.64
C PRO A 103 32.57 -18.77 5.59
N TYR A 104 31.85 -18.72 6.71
CA TYR A 104 30.61 -17.95 6.85
C TYR A 104 30.54 -17.34 8.25
N ASP A 105 29.94 -16.15 8.36
CA ASP A 105 29.82 -15.48 9.65
C ASP A 105 28.92 -16.29 10.62
N PRO A 106 29.43 -16.66 11.82
CA PRO A 106 28.66 -17.46 12.77
C PRO A 106 27.36 -16.80 13.21
N LEU A 107 27.33 -15.48 13.38
CA LEU A 107 26.14 -14.78 13.84
C LEU A 107 25.09 -14.72 12.73
N GLU A 108 25.50 -14.42 11.49
CA GLU A 108 24.62 -14.43 10.32
C GLU A 108 23.97 -15.82 10.14
N ALA A 109 24.73 -16.90 10.31
CA ALA A 109 24.21 -18.27 10.25
C ALA A 109 23.17 -18.55 11.35
N LYS A 110 23.43 -18.07 12.57
CA LYS A 110 22.50 -18.21 13.71
C LYS A 110 21.23 -17.40 13.50
N VAL A 111 21.32 -16.18 12.96
CA VAL A 111 20.16 -15.34 12.63
C VAL A 111 19.33 -15.98 11.52
N PHE A 112 19.96 -16.57 10.51
CA PHE A 112 19.25 -17.30 9.47
C PHE A 112 18.42 -18.47 10.03
N ALA A 113 19.04 -19.31 10.86
CA ALA A 113 18.31 -20.41 11.51
C ALA A 113 17.23 -19.89 12.47
N THR A 114 17.50 -18.79 13.18
CA THR A 114 16.52 -18.12 14.05
C THR A 114 15.31 -17.63 13.26
N ALA A 115 15.49 -17.08 12.06
CA ALA A 115 14.37 -16.67 11.20
C ALA A 115 13.43 -17.84 10.89
N ILE A 116 13.99 -19.00 10.54
CA ILE A 116 13.21 -20.23 10.30
C ILE A 116 12.45 -20.65 11.56
N LEU A 117 13.10 -20.60 12.73
CA LEU A 117 12.45 -20.94 14.00
C LEU A 117 11.28 -19.98 14.31
N VAL A 118 11.48 -18.67 14.16
CA VAL A 118 10.45 -17.64 14.36
C VAL A 118 9.25 -17.87 13.43
N TYR A 119 9.49 -18.14 12.13
CA TYR A 119 8.40 -18.44 11.20
C TYR A 119 7.64 -19.73 11.53
N LYS A 120 8.24 -20.63 12.34
CA LYS A 120 7.59 -21.82 12.88
C LYS A 120 7.01 -21.61 14.29
N GLY A 121 7.03 -20.38 14.80
CA GLY A 121 6.51 -20.00 16.11
C GLY A 121 7.44 -20.32 17.29
N ASP A 122 8.70 -20.66 17.03
CA ASP A 122 9.72 -20.89 18.06
C ASP A 122 10.60 -19.63 18.20
N TYR A 123 10.44 -18.93 19.32
CA TYR A 123 11.13 -17.68 19.63
C TYR A 123 12.32 -17.87 20.58
N SER A 124 12.79 -19.11 20.79
CA SER A 124 13.82 -19.42 21.79
C SER A 124 15.23 -18.87 21.50
N THR A 125 15.49 -18.41 20.27
CA THR A 125 16.83 -17.96 19.83
C THR A 125 16.84 -16.52 19.29
N ILE A 126 15.78 -15.73 19.53
CA ILE A 126 15.63 -14.37 19.02
C ILE A 126 16.74 -13.40 19.44
N GLU A 127 17.45 -13.71 20.54
CA GLU A 127 18.57 -12.90 21.02
C GLU A 127 19.67 -12.72 19.98
N PHE A 128 19.86 -13.68 19.06
CA PHE A 128 20.84 -13.52 17.98
C PHE A 128 20.45 -12.41 16.99
N ALA A 129 19.15 -12.21 16.76
CA ALA A 129 18.68 -11.12 15.90
C ALA A 129 18.98 -9.76 16.55
N PHE A 130 18.72 -9.63 17.85
CA PHE A 130 19.07 -8.42 18.60
C PHE A 130 20.58 -8.23 18.71
N GLU A 131 21.35 -9.31 18.88
CA GLU A 131 22.81 -9.24 18.88
C GLU A 131 23.32 -8.64 17.58
N GLN A 132 22.84 -9.13 16.42
CA GLN A 132 23.24 -8.61 15.11
C GLN A 132 22.86 -7.14 14.93
N LEU A 133 21.62 -6.77 15.25
CA LEU A 133 21.12 -5.39 15.10
C LEU A 133 21.81 -4.38 16.03
N ASN A 134 22.40 -4.83 17.14
CA ASN A 134 23.07 -3.97 18.12
C ASN A 134 24.59 -3.83 17.90
N GLN A 135 25.19 -4.51 16.91
CA GLN A 135 26.66 -4.48 16.74
C GLN A 135 27.17 -3.15 16.18
N ASN A 136 26.52 -2.65 15.13
CA ASN A 136 26.92 -1.48 14.35
C ASN A 136 25.66 -0.77 13.81
N GLN A 137 25.86 0.24 12.96
CA GLN A 137 24.76 0.78 12.16
C GLN A 137 24.16 -0.34 11.31
N ILE A 138 22.83 -0.48 11.33
CA ILE A 138 22.10 -1.49 10.57
C ILE A 138 22.27 -1.21 9.06
N THR A 139 22.66 -2.25 8.33
CA THR A 139 22.87 -2.22 6.88
C THR A 139 21.96 -3.23 6.17
N ILE A 140 22.05 -3.28 4.83
CA ILE A 140 21.30 -4.27 4.04
C ILE A 140 21.66 -5.72 4.40
N GLU A 141 22.85 -5.97 4.95
CA GLU A 141 23.28 -7.29 5.41
C GLU A 141 22.48 -7.74 6.65
N ASP A 142 21.90 -6.79 7.40
CA ASP A 142 21.14 -7.04 8.63
C ASP A 142 19.63 -7.12 8.39
N VAL A 143 19.18 -6.97 7.14
CA VAL A 143 17.75 -6.89 6.79
C VAL A 143 16.96 -8.12 7.26
N LEU A 144 17.59 -9.30 7.27
CA LEU A 144 16.95 -10.51 7.77
C LEU A 144 16.61 -10.40 9.26
N ALA A 145 17.53 -9.88 10.09
CA ALA A 145 17.25 -9.65 11.51
C ALA A 145 16.16 -8.59 11.70
N LEU A 146 16.20 -7.51 10.89
CA LEU A 146 15.19 -6.45 10.90
C LEU A 146 13.78 -7.00 10.59
N HIS A 147 13.68 -7.92 9.62
CA HIS A 147 12.42 -8.58 9.23
C HIS A 147 11.80 -9.44 10.34
N LEU A 148 12.57 -9.83 11.37
CA LEU A 148 12.05 -10.59 12.51
C LEU A 148 11.35 -9.72 13.55
N LEU A 149 11.72 -8.43 13.65
CA LEU A 149 11.18 -7.50 14.64
C LEU A 149 9.64 -7.42 14.66
N PRO A 150 8.90 -7.32 13.54
CA PRO A 150 7.43 -7.30 13.57
C PRO A 150 6.83 -8.59 14.18
N TYR A 151 7.42 -9.76 13.94
CA TYR A 151 6.97 -11.02 14.55
C TYR A 151 7.23 -11.03 16.05
N ILE A 152 8.41 -10.57 16.46
CA ILE A 152 8.81 -10.49 17.87
C ILE A 152 7.92 -9.50 18.65
N MET A 153 7.67 -8.31 18.10
CA MET A 153 6.79 -7.30 18.72
C MET A 153 5.39 -7.83 18.98
N LYS A 154 4.87 -8.62 18.04
CA LYS A 154 3.53 -9.18 18.09
C LYS A 154 3.41 -10.32 19.10
N ASP A 155 4.34 -11.26 19.08
CA ASP A 155 4.19 -12.52 19.81
C ASP A 155 4.97 -12.57 21.15
N ILE A 156 5.95 -11.67 21.36
CA ILE A 156 6.79 -11.65 22.57
C ILE A 156 6.77 -10.25 23.24
N PRO A 157 5.78 -9.97 24.11
CA PRO A 157 5.60 -8.65 24.70
C PRO A 157 6.81 -8.08 25.47
N SER A 158 7.69 -8.93 26.01
CA SER A 158 8.87 -8.48 26.75
C SER A 158 9.94 -7.82 25.88
N TYR A 159 9.96 -8.09 24.56
CA TYR A 159 10.90 -7.47 23.61
C TYR A 159 10.25 -6.39 22.74
N ARG A 160 8.94 -6.14 22.92
CA ARG A 160 8.19 -5.23 22.06
C ARG A 160 8.77 -3.81 22.03
N ASP A 161 9.10 -3.28 23.21
CA ASP A 161 9.63 -1.91 23.32
C ASP A 161 11.05 -1.80 22.75
N GLU A 162 11.89 -2.83 22.94
CA GLU A 162 13.24 -2.87 22.37
C GLU A 162 13.20 -2.93 20.84
N ALA A 163 12.39 -3.84 20.28
CA ALA A 163 12.20 -3.95 18.84
C ALA A 163 11.62 -2.67 18.22
N LYS A 164 10.64 -2.04 18.90
CA LYS A 164 10.09 -0.74 18.47
C LYS A 164 11.17 0.35 18.44
N ASN A 165 12.00 0.43 19.48
CA ASN A 165 13.04 1.46 19.56
C ASN A 165 14.09 1.30 18.46
N ILE A 166 14.50 0.07 18.16
CA ILE A 166 15.40 -0.20 17.02
C ILE A 166 14.77 0.36 15.73
N LEU A 167 13.52 0.00 15.42
CA LEU A 167 12.86 0.49 14.21
C LEU A 167 12.74 2.03 14.18
N ILE A 168 12.48 2.67 15.32
CA ILE A 168 12.41 4.14 15.41
C ILE A 168 13.77 4.78 15.13
N ASP A 169 14.84 4.26 15.71
CA ASP A 169 16.19 4.79 15.54
C ASP A 169 16.64 4.67 14.07
N GLU A 170 16.15 3.65 13.36
CA GLU A 170 16.47 3.38 11.96
C GLU A 170 15.63 4.15 10.94
N LEU A 171 14.66 4.95 11.38
CA LEU A 171 13.89 5.83 10.48
C LEU A 171 14.77 6.88 9.80
N GLU A 172 15.91 7.25 10.37
CA GLU A 172 16.85 8.22 9.82
C GLU A 172 18.10 7.55 9.20
N ASN A 173 18.06 6.25 8.93
CA ASN A 173 19.19 5.52 8.35
C ASN A 173 19.55 6.03 6.94
N THR A 174 20.84 6.00 6.59
CA THR A 174 21.31 6.37 5.25
C THR A 174 20.90 5.39 4.14
N SER A 175 20.59 4.15 4.48
CA SER A 175 20.05 3.14 3.57
C SER A 175 18.54 3.33 3.43
N THR A 176 18.10 3.56 2.19
CA THR A 176 16.69 3.71 1.83
C THR A 176 15.88 2.47 2.18
N ASP A 177 16.43 1.26 1.95
CA ASP A 177 15.77 -0.01 2.26
C ASP A 177 15.51 -0.15 3.76
N ILE A 178 16.50 0.18 4.60
CA ILE A 178 16.36 0.08 6.06
C ILE A 178 15.33 1.08 6.58
N ARG A 179 15.33 2.34 6.09
CA ARG A 179 14.29 3.31 6.43
C ARG A 179 12.91 2.82 6.02
N TYR A 180 12.78 2.33 4.79
CA TYR A 180 11.54 1.85 4.21
C TYR A 180 10.94 0.72 5.07
N TYR A 181 11.71 -0.33 5.35
CA TYR A 181 11.24 -1.45 6.15
C TYR A 181 10.93 -1.05 7.59
N SER A 182 11.72 -0.15 8.17
CA SER A 182 11.49 0.32 9.53
C SER A 182 10.17 1.08 9.65
N LEU A 183 9.91 2.01 8.72
CA LEU A 183 8.65 2.74 8.67
C LEU A 183 7.47 1.82 8.36
N LEU A 184 7.62 0.86 7.44
CA LEU A 184 6.59 -0.12 7.11
C LEU A 184 6.17 -0.92 8.36
N TYR A 185 7.13 -1.49 9.08
CA TYR A 185 6.83 -2.32 10.26
C TYR A 185 6.23 -1.51 11.41
N LEU A 186 6.69 -0.28 11.60
CA LEU A 186 6.07 0.62 12.57
C LEU A 186 4.63 0.96 12.15
N ALA A 187 4.38 1.26 10.88
CA ALA A 187 3.07 1.64 10.40
C ALA A 187 2.07 0.47 10.42
N GLU A 188 2.50 -0.76 10.10
CA GLU A 188 1.66 -1.96 10.18
C GLU A 188 1.26 -2.32 11.61
N GLU A 189 2.17 -2.16 12.57
CA GLU A 189 1.94 -2.56 13.98
C GLU A 189 1.24 -1.46 14.81
N PHE A 190 1.55 -0.19 14.56
CA PHE A 190 1.08 0.93 15.39
C PHE A 190 0.05 1.83 14.69
N GLY A 191 -0.20 1.64 13.39
CA GLY A 191 -1.26 2.31 12.65
C GLY A 191 -1.22 3.84 12.78
N SER A 192 -2.31 4.43 13.25
CA SER A 192 -2.46 5.89 13.35
C SER A 192 -1.53 6.55 14.38
N GLU A 193 -0.92 5.80 15.31
CA GLU A 193 0.12 6.32 16.20
C GLU A 193 1.35 6.81 15.42
N MET A 194 1.55 6.30 14.19
CA MET A 194 2.68 6.69 13.33
C MET A 194 2.35 7.85 12.38
N ASN A 195 1.16 8.45 12.45
CA ASN A 195 0.76 9.48 11.48
C ASN A 195 1.75 10.66 11.40
N ASP A 196 2.29 11.14 12.53
CA ASP A 196 3.26 12.25 12.51
C ASP A 196 4.52 11.89 11.72
N GLU A 197 5.01 10.65 11.88
CA GLU A 197 6.19 10.16 11.16
C GLU A 197 5.88 9.89 9.68
N LEU A 198 4.71 9.33 9.39
CA LEU A 198 4.26 9.11 8.01
C LEU A 198 4.12 10.45 7.26
N VAL A 199 3.59 11.49 7.91
CA VAL A 199 3.54 12.85 7.33
C VAL A 199 4.95 13.38 7.10
N ASN A 200 5.85 13.24 8.07
CA ASN A 200 7.24 13.67 7.91
C ASN A 200 7.91 12.98 6.71
N LYS A 201 7.78 11.66 6.58
CA LYS A 201 8.39 10.87 5.50
C LYS A 201 7.76 11.15 4.16
N PHE A 202 6.44 11.33 4.10
CA PHE A 202 5.74 11.73 2.89
C PHE A 202 6.25 13.08 2.33
N ILE A 203 6.49 14.06 3.20
CA ILE A 203 6.91 15.40 2.79
C ILE A 203 8.42 15.45 2.48
N ASN A 204 9.24 14.84 3.36
CA ASN A 204 10.67 15.15 3.46
C ASN A 204 11.61 14.03 3.03
N ASP A 205 11.16 12.78 2.86
CA ASP A 205 12.07 11.69 2.49
C ASP A 205 12.59 11.89 1.06
N ASP A 206 13.80 11.43 0.77
CA ASP A 206 14.40 11.51 -0.57
C ASP A 206 14.10 10.26 -1.42
N ASP A 207 13.60 9.19 -0.81
CA ASP A 207 13.26 7.93 -1.45
C ASP A 207 11.77 7.86 -1.81
N LEU A 208 11.49 7.79 -3.12
CA LEU A 208 10.11 7.72 -3.63
C LEU A 208 9.31 6.51 -3.10
N PRO A 209 9.85 5.26 -3.07
CA PRO A 209 9.18 4.13 -2.42
C PRO A 209 8.74 4.41 -0.98
N THR A 210 9.59 5.07 -0.18
CA THR A 210 9.27 5.46 1.20
C THR A 210 8.13 6.49 1.25
N LYS A 211 8.16 7.51 0.38
CA LYS A 211 7.07 8.49 0.28
C LYS A 211 5.73 7.85 -0.11
N ILE A 212 5.76 6.93 -1.09
CA ILE A 212 4.56 6.22 -1.56
C ILE A 212 3.97 5.38 -0.43
N MET A 213 4.81 4.60 0.27
CA MET A 213 4.33 3.80 1.39
C MET A 213 3.77 4.67 2.52
N ALA A 214 4.39 5.81 2.80
CA ALA A 214 3.86 6.76 3.77
C ALA A 214 2.46 7.27 3.37
N LEU A 215 2.26 7.63 2.11
CA LEU A 215 0.95 8.04 1.58
C LEU A 215 -0.09 6.91 1.69
N GLU A 216 0.27 5.68 1.31
CA GLU A 216 -0.60 4.50 1.41
C GLU A 216 -1.08 4.27 2.85
N HIS A 217 -0.18 4.35 3.82
CA HIS A 217 -0.55 4.18 5.23
C HIS A 217 -1.36 5.36 5.79
N LEU A 218 -1.10 6.60 5.36
CA LEU A 218 -1.97 7.74 5.70
C LEU A 218 -3.39 7.54 5.15
N CYS A 219 -3.52 6.93 3.97
CA CYS A 219 -4.81 6.55 3.41
C CYS A 219 -5.50 5.45 4.24
N ILE A 220 -4.77 4.38 4.60
CA ILE A 220 -5.30 3.27 5.42
C ILE A 220 -5.75 3.77 6.79
N ASN A 221 -4.98 4.67 7.40
CA ASN A 221 -5.26 5.26 8.71
C ASN A 221 -6.39 6.30 8.69
N ASN A 222 -6.92 6.65 7.51
CA ASN A 222 -7.88 7.73 7.32
C ASN A 222 -7.41 9.05 7.95
N TYR A 223 -6.16 9.43 7.70
CA TYR A 223 -5.59 10.67 8.24
C TYR A 223 -6.44 11.88 7.82
N SER A 224 -6.99 12.59 8.81
CA SER A 224 -8.04 13.60 8.59
C SER A 224 -7.58 14.80 7.76
N GLU A 225 -6.29 15.13 7.80
CA GLU A 225 -5.72 16.26 7.07
C GLU A 225 -5.06 15.84 5.75
N LEU A 226 -5.19 14.57 5.34
CA LEU A 226 -4.54 14.07 4.13
C LEU A 226 -4.94 14.87 2.89
N ASN A 227 -6.21 15.26 2.79
CA ASN A 227 -6.70 16.10 1.70
C ASN A 227 -5.94 17.43 1.58
N LEU A 228 -5.77 18.13 2.71
CA LEU A 228 -5.03 19.39 2.76
C LEU A 228 -3.55 19.18 2.48
N LEU A 229 -2.98 18.11 3.01
CA LEU A 229 -1.57 17.75 2.83
C LEU A 229 -1.24 17.48 1.35
N LEU A 230 -2.10 16.74 0.64
CA LEU A 230 -1.94 16.49 -0.80
C LEU A 230 -1.98 17.80 -1.62
N LYS A 231 -2.92 18.70 -1.30
CA LYS A 231 -3.00 20.01 -1.97
C LYS A 231 -1.73 20.84 -1.79
N GLN A 232 -1.15 20.82 -0.59
CA GLN A 232 0.07 21.55 -0.28
C GLN A 232 1.30 20.95 -0.97
N GLN A 233 1.36 19.61 -1.04
CA GLN A 233 2.52 18.92 -1.56
C GLN A 233 2.53 18.80 -3.09
N LEU A 234 1.38 18.88 -3.76
CA LEU A 234 1.27 18.76 -5.21
C LEU A 234 2.24 19.68 -5.98
N GLU A 235 2.41 20.92 -5.52
CA GLU A 235 3.32 21.89 -6.16
C GLU A 235 4.80 21.70 -5.76
N LEU A 236 5.05 21.03 -4.65
CA LEU A 236 6.38 20.89 -4.03
C LEU A 236 7.06 19.57 -4.38
N GLU A 237 6.29 18.54 -4.71
CA GLU A 237 6.82 17.23 -5.06
C GLU A 237 7.66 17.32 -6.34
N GLU A 238 8.86 16.75 -6.31
CA GLU A 238 9.80 16.77 -7.44
C GLU A 238 9.44 15.71 -8.48
N GLU A 239 8.92 14.56 -8.04
CA GLU A 239 8.63 13.46 -8.95
C GLU A 239 7.28 13.57 -9.65
N TRP A 240 7.33 13.68 -10.98
CA TRP A 240 6.16 13.94 -11.81
C TRP A 240 5.13 12.82 -11.76
N SER A 241 5.58 11.56 -11.66
CA SER A 241 4.66 10.43 -11.56
C SER A 241 3.91 10.47 -10.24
N PHE A 242 4.59 10.87 -9.16
CA PHE A 242 3.98 10.95 -7.85
C PHE A 242 3.02 12.15 -7.74
N ARG A 243 3.28 13.26 -8.43
CA ARG A 243 2.31 14.34 -8.59
C ARG A 243 1.01 13.89 -9.27
N ILE A 244 1.09 12.99 -10.25
CA ILE A 244 -0.11 12.38 -10.85
C ILE A 244 -0.88 11.59 -9.79
N ASP A 245 -0.20 10.73 -9.03
CA ASP A 245 -0.85 9.93 -7.98
C ASP A 245 -1.52 10.82 -6.90
N MET A 246 -0.90 11.95 -6.55
CA MET A 246 -1.49 12.94 -5.65
C MET A 246 -2.73 13.61 -6.27
N ALA A 247 -2.65 14.04 -7.53
CA ALA A 247 -3.78 14.64 -8.24
C ALA A 247 -4.95 13.66 -8.39
N ASP A 248 -4.67 12.41 -8.77
CA ASP A 248 -5.69 11.36 -8.89
C ASP A 248 -6.28 11.01 -7.51
N SER A 249 -5.48 11.04 -6.44
CA SER A 249 -6.00 10.87 -5.07
C SER A 249 -6.93 12.02 -4.69
N LEU A 250 -6.58 13.27 -5.00
CA LEU A 250 -7.46 14.43 -4.78
C LEU A 250 -8.79 14.27 -5.53
N LEU A 251 -8.75 13.84 -6.79
CA LEU A 251 -9.96 13.69 -7.62
C LEU A 251 -10.80 12.47 -7.22
N PHE A 252 -10.21 11.28 -7.19
CA PHE A 252 -10.98 10.03 -7.13
C PHE A 252 -11.19 9.48 -5.72
N ARG A 253 -10.38 9.91 -4.73
CA ARG A 253 -10.59 9.55 -3.32
C ARG A 253 -11.45 10.57 -2.58
N PHE A 254 -11.16 11.87 -2.74
CA PHE A 254 -11.86 12.94 -2.04
C PHE A 254 -12.93 13.58 -2.93
N GLY A 255 -12.50 14.12 -4.07
CA GLY A 255 -13.37 14.62 -5.13
C GLY A 255 -14.35 15.71 -4.70
N GLU A 256 -13.92 16.61 -3.83
CA GLU A 256 -14.64 17.82 -3.45
C GLU A 256 -14.37 18.96 -4.46
N PRO A 257 -15.20 20.03 -4.52
CA PRO A 257 -14.95 21.17 -5.41
C PRO A 257 -13.57 21.78 -5.23
N SER A 258 -13.11 21.92 -3.98
CA SER A 258 -11.76 22.40 -3.68
C SER A 258 -10.64 21.48 -4.18
N ASP A 259 -10.89 20.17 -4.33
CA ASP A 259 -9.91 19.21 -4.86
C ASP A 259 -9.76 19.36 -6.37
N LEU A 260 -10.88 19.36 -7.09
CA LEU A 260 -10.88 19.61 -8.52
C LEU A 260 -10.26 20.97 -8.83
N LYS A 261 -10.57 21.99 -8.02
CA LYS A 261 -10.00 23.33 -8.19
C LYS A 261 -8.48 23.33 -8.03
N ALA A 262 -7.96 22.65 -7.00
CA ALA A 262 -6.52 22.55 -6.77
C ALA A 262 -5.80 21.89 -7.95
N VAL A 263 -6.35 20.80 -8.49
CA VAL A 263 -5.75 20.10 -9.64
C VAL A 263 -5.84 20.95 -10.93
N ILE A 264 -6.98 21.62 -11.16
CA ILE A 264 -7.15 22.54 -12.31
C ILE A 264 -6.17 23.72 -12.24
N ASP A 265 -5.95 24.28 -11.05
CA ASP A 265 -5.04 25.41 -10.87
C ASP A 265 -3.58 25.02 -11.03
N TYR A 266 -3.23 23.80 -10.61
CA TYR A 266 -1.89 23.27 -10.73
C TYR A 266 -1.55 22.84 -12.16
N GLN A 267 -2.44 22.11 -12.84
CA GLN A 267 -2.16 21.42 -14.11
C GLN A 267 -1.50 22.31 -15.19
N PRO A 268 -1.86 23.59 -15.38
CA PRO A 268 -1.19 24.46 -16.36
C PRO A 268 0.31 24.68 -16.08
N ASN A 269 0.70 24.60 -14.80
CA ASN A 269 2.07 24.84 -14.31
C ASN A 269 2.90 23.54 -14.21
N GLU A 270 2.31 22.37 -14.45
CA GLU A 270 3.04 21.10 -14.43
C GLU A 270 4.18 21.10 -15.48
N PRO A 271 5.45 20.95 -15.05
CA PRO A 271 6.60 21.01 -15.95
C PRO A 271 6.73 19.79 -16.88
N ASN A 272 6.23 18.61 -16.48
CA ASN A 272 6.29 17.41 -17.27
C ASN A 272 5.07 17.29 -18.20
N GLU A 273 5.29 17.37 -19.51
CA GLU A 273 4.20 17.34 -20.51
C GLU A 273 3.34 16.07 -20.48
N THR A 274 3.91 14.92 -20.10
CA THR A 274 3.16 13.67 -19.94
C THR A 274 2.25 13.76 -18.72
N ALA A 275 2.78 14.16 -17.56
CA ALA A 275 1.96 14.38 -16.36
C ALA A 275 0.86 15.41 -16.61
N LYS A 276 1.21 16.53 -17.24
CA LYS A 276 0.28 17.59 -17.61
C LYS A 276 -0.88 17.10 -18.48
N SER A 277 -0.58 16.25 -19.46
CA SER A 277 -1.58 15.66 -20.35
C SER A 277 -2.45 14.63 -19.64
N LEU A 278 -1.86 13.80 -18.78
CA LEU A 278 -2.60 12.81 -17.99
C LEU A 278 -3.52 13.49 -16.97
N MET A 279 -3.05 14.51 -16.27
CA MET A 279 -3.88 15.32 -15.37
C MET A 279 -5.03 16.00 -16.11
N ALA A 280 -4.81 16.51 -17.33
CA ALA A 280 -5.88 17.09 -18.13
C ALA A 280 -6.97 16.06 -18.46
N TYR A 281 -6.56 14.83 -18.79
CA TYR A 281 -7.48 13.72 -19.00
C TYR A 281 -8.25 13.37 -17.72
N SER A 282 -7.57 13.25 -16.57
CA SER A 282 -8.22 13.01 -15.27
C SER A 282 -9.22 14.12 -14.93
N ILE A 283 -8.88 15.40 -15.15
CA ILE A 283 -9.79 16.54 -14.97
C ILE A 283 -11.02 16.44 -15.89
N GLU A 284 -10.83 16.09 -17.16
CA GLU A 284 -11.91 15.99 -18.14
C GLU A 284 -12.88 14.85 -17.79
N ASP A 285 -12.34 13.67 -17.49
CA ASP A 285 -13.12 12.46 -17.16
C ASP A 285 -13.64 12.43 -15.70
N PHE A 286 -13.18 13.36 -14.85
CA PHE A 286 -13.57 13.40 -13.44
C PHE A 286 -15.09 13.46 -13.27
N ILE A 287 -15.60 12.52 -12.46
CA ILE A 287 -16.94 12.51 -11.91
C ILE A 287 -16.77 12.48 -10.39
N PRO A 288 -17.38 13.39 -9.62
CA PRO A 288 -17.20 13.41 -8.18
C PRO A 288 -17.66 12.08 -7.58
N PRO A 289 -16.85 11.42 -6.74
CA PRO A 289 -17.21 10.14 -6.15
C PRO A 289 -18.42 10.30 -5.24
N LYS A 290 -19.32 9.31 -5.26
CA LYS A 290 -20.43 9.22 -4.32
C LYS A 290 -19.87 8.87 -2.93
N PRO A 291 -20.13 9.68 -1.89
CA PRO A 291 -19.74 9.33 -0.52
C PRO A 291 -20.52 8.11 -0.02
N ASP A 292 -19.82 7.02 0.36
CA ASP A 292 -20.46 5.75 0.78
C ASP A 292 -21.21 5.83 2.12
N THR A 293 -20.95 6.87 2.92
CA THR A 293 -21.45 6.97 4.31
C THR A 293 -22.56 7.99 4.50
N LEU A 294 -22.87 8.80 3.48
CA LEU A 294 -23.81 9.90 3.61
C LEU A 294 -25.21 9.51 3.15
N ASP A 295 -26.22 9.83 3.95
CA ASP A 295 -27.62 9.71 3.53
C ASP A 295 -28.05 10.84 2.57
N TRP A 296 -29.28 10.76 2.04
CA TRP A 296 -29.78 11.77 1.10
C TRP A 296 -29.80 13.20 1.69
N SER A 297 -30.04 13.34 2.99
CA SER A 297 -30.16 14.64 3.67
C SER A 297 -28.78 15.25 3.87
N GLU A 298 -27.80 14.43 4.25
CA GLU A 298 -26.39 14.80 4.34
C GLU A 298 -25.82 15.16 2.97
N LEU A 299 -26.11 14.38 1.92
CA LEU A 299 -25.75 14.70 0.53
C LEU A 299 -26.37 16.02 0.06
N THR A 300 -27.63 16.28 0.41
CA THR A 300 -28.32 17.54 0.06
C THR A 300 -27.67 18.73 0.76
N THR A 301 -27.34 18.58 2.04
CA THR A 301 -26.65 19.61 2.83
C THR A 301 -25.24 19.87 2.30
N LYS A 302 -24.53 18.80 1.91
CA LYS A 302 -23.20 18.89 1.30
C LYS A 302 -23.26 19.60 -0.05
N LEU A 303 -24.22 19.28 -0.91
CA LEU A 303 -24.40 19.97 -2.20
C LEU A 303 -24.75 21.46 -2.00
N ILE A 304 -25.57 21.81 -1.01
CA ILE A 304 -25.83 23.22 -0.66
C ILE A 304 -24.51 23.93 -0.33
N THR A 305 -23.68 23.32 0.51
CA THR A 305 -22.36 23.87 0.88
C THR A 305 -21.48 24.05 -0.36
N TYR A 306 -21.46 23.05 -1.25
CA TYR A 306 -20.73 23.15 -2.51
C TYR A 306 -21.20 24.32 -3.36
N THR A 307 -22.49 24.65 -3.43
CA THR A 307 -22.95 25.78 -4.25
C THR A 307 -22.29 27.12 -3.88
N ASP A 308 -21.89 27.33 -2.62
CA ASP A 308 -21.11 28.49 -2.21
C ASP A 308 -19.67 28.45 -2.77
N GLU A 309 -19.00 27.29 -2.70
CA GLU A 309 -17.69 27.08 -3.31
C GLU A 309 -17.72 27.24 -4.83
N LEU A 310 -18.72 26.65 -5.51
CA LEU A 310 -18.88 26.76 -6.96
C LEU A 310 -19.04 28.22 -7.39
N LEU A 311 -19.77 29.04 -6.62
CA LEU A 311 -19.86 30.49 -6.87
C LEU A 311 -18.50 31.18 -6.64
N GLN A 312 -17.80 30.86 -5.55
CA GLN A 312 -16.49 31.44 -5.24
C GLN A 312 -15.44 31.15 -6.32
N TYR A 313 -15.45 29.94 -6.90
CA TYR A 313 -14.56 29.56 -7.98
C TYR A 313 -14.97 30.11 -9.35
N GLY A 314 -16.12 30.79 -9.44
CA GLY A 314 -16.68 31.28 -10.69
C GLY A 314 -17.29 30.17 -11.57
N TRP A 315 -17.52 28.99 -11.00
CA TRP A 315 -18.16 27.87 -11.67
C TRP A 315 -19.68 27.98 -11.71
N ILE A 316 -20.27 28.78 -10.82
CA ILE A 316 -21.61 29.36 -10.94
C ILE A 316 -21.44 30.86 -11.24
N ALA A 317 -22.09 31.36 -12.29
CA ALA A 317 -21.84 32.69 -12.82
C ALA A 317 -22.29 33.83 -11.89
N ASN A 318 -23.32 33.62 -11.06
CA ASN A 318 -23.88 34.69 -10.24
C ASN A 318 -24.69 34.17 -9.02
N GLN A 319 -24.95 35.09 -8.09
CA GLN A 319 -25.71 34.83 -6.86
C GLN A 319 -27.12 34.31 -7.12
N GLN A 320 -27.82 34.79 -8.17
CA GLN A 320 -29.19 34.38 -8.46
C GLN A 320 -29.26 32.90 -8.85
N THR A 321 -28.33 32.43 -9.69
CA THR A 321 -28.20 31.02 -10.04
C THR A 321 -27.88 30.18 -8.81
N LYS A 322 -26.94 30.62 -7.96
CA LYS A 322 -26.60 29.94 -6.69
C LYS A 322 -27.80 29.83 -5.74
N ASP A 323 -28.53 30.93 -5.56
CA ASP A 323 -29.69 31.02 -4.66
C ASP A 323 -30.84 30.12 -5.11
N PHE A 324 -31.03 29.97 -6.43
CA PHE A 324 -32.01 29.03 -6.98
C PHE A 324 -31.72 27.60 -6.53
N TYR A 325 -30.49 27.11 -6.75
CA TYR A 325 -30.10 25.75 -6.35
C TYR A 325 -30.22 25.55 -4.84
N THR A 326 -29.69 26.49 -4.05
CA THR A 326 -29.77 26.45 -2.58
C THR A 326 -31.20 26.33 -2.10
N THR A 327 -32.09 27.19 -2.60
CA THR A 327 -33.51 27.21 -2.18
C THR A 327 -34.19 25.89 -2.52
N LYS A 328 -33.96 25.35 -3.73
CA LYS A 328 -34.59 24.10 -4.16
C LYS A 328 -34.08 22.87 -3.41
N LEU A 329 -32.80 22.84 -3.06
CA LEU A 329 -32.24 21.79 -2.22
C LEU A 329 -32.80 21.87 -0.78
N GLN A 330 -32.97 23.08 -0.24
CA GLN A 330 -33.64 23.27 1.06
C GLN A 330 -35.12 22.86 1.04
N ASP A 331 -35.81 23.09 -0.07
CA ASP A 331 -37.19 22.63 -0.28
C ASP A 331 -37.28 21.10 -0.19
N ILE A 332 -36.32 20.36 -0.77
CA ILE A 332 -36.26 18.88 -0.68
C ILE A 332 -36.17 18.42 0.78
N ILE A 333 -35.22 18.98 1.54
CA ILE A 333 -35.05 18.67 2.97
C ILE A 333 -36.35 18.96 3.74
N THR A 334 -36.97 20.10 3.46
CA THR A 334 -38.19 20.53 4.15
C THR A 334 -39.36 19.62 3.84
N VAL A 335 -39.58 19.28 2.56
CA VAL A 335 -40.68 18.44 2.10
C VAL A 335 -40.59 17.06 2.74
N ILE A 336 -39.45 16.36 2.61
CA ILE A 336 -39.32 14.99 3.12
C ILE A 336 -39.50 14.96 4.64
N ASN A 337 -38.90 15.90 5.37
CA ASN A 337 -39.01 15.96 6.83
C ASN A 337 -40.44 16.26 7.31
N GLN A 338 -41.23 17.02 6.55
CA GLN A 338 -42.59 17.40 6.95
C GLN A 338 -43.66 16.41 6.52
N THR A 339 -43.59 15.92 5.28
CA THR A 339 -44.66 15.11 4.68
C THR A 339 -44.38 13.62 4.76
N LYS A 340 -43.10 13.22 4.84
CA LYS A 340 -42.65 11.84 4.59
C LYS A 340 -43.11 11.29 3.22
N GLU A 341 -43.46 12.18 2.29
CA GLU A 341 -43.89 11.84 0.93
C GLU A 341 -42.79 12.22 -0.06
N ILE A 342 -42.36 11.27 -0.90
CA ILE A 342 -41.25 11.46 -1.82
C ILE A 342 -41.63 12.09 -3.16
N ASP A 343 -42.89 11.96 -3.59
CA ASP A 343 -43.35 12.43 -4.92
C ASP A 343 -43.01 13.91 -5.16
N SER A 344 -43.18 14.73 -4.12
CA SER A 344 -42.88 16.16 -4.17
C SER A 344 -41.38 16.44 -4.25
N ALA A 345 -40.56 15.70 -3.50
CA ALA A 345 -39.10 15.81 -3.57
C ALA A 345 -38.55 15.34 -4.93
N CYS A 346 -39.06 14.22 -5.44
CA CYS A 346 -38.77 13.70 -6.78
C CYS A 346 -39.21 14.67 -7.88
N THR A 347 -40.32 15.38 -7.70
CA THR A 347 -40.77 16.44 -8.64
C THR A 347 -39.80 17.62 -8.65
N ILE A 348 -39.25 18.00 -7.49
CA ILE A 348 -38.22 19.05 -7.43
C ILE A 348 -36.95 18.57 -8.11
N LEU A 349 -36.46 17.37 -7.81
CA LEU A 349 -35.24 16.80 -8.41
C LEU A 349 -35.35 16.61 -9.93
N ASN A 350 -36.30 15.78 -10.38
CA ASN A 350 -36.43 15.38 -11.78
C ASN A 350 -37.08 16.47 -12.66
N GLY A 351 -37.99 17.26 -12.08
CA GLY A 351 -38.81 18.21 -12.82
C GLY A 351 -38.28 19.65 -12.80
N GLN A 352 -37.43 20.01 -11.83
CA GLN A 352 -36.94 21.38 -11.68
C GLN A 352 -35.40 21.43 -11.68
N LEU A 353 -34.76 20.72 -10.76
CA LEU A 353 -33.31 20.82 -10.55
C LEU A 353 -32.49 20.23 -11.71
N LEU A 354 -32.65 18.94 -12.03
CA LEU A 354 -31.88 18.28 -13.09
C LEU A 354 -32.04 18.97 -14.46
N PRO A 355 -33.27 19.31 -14.92
CA PRO A 355 -33.44 20.07 -16.16
C PRO A 355 -32.81 21.48 -16.11
N GLN A 356 -32.84 22.14 -14.96
CA GLN A 356 -32.23 23.46 -14.81
C GLN A 356 -30.71 23.40 -14.91
N VAL A 357 -30.06 22.37 -14.36
CA VAL A 357 -28.61 22.17 -14.49
C VAL A 357 -28.20 22.06 -15.96
N GLU A 358 -28.94 21.29 -16.77
CA GLU A 358 -28.69 21.18 -18.21
C GLU A 358 -28.88 22.53 -18.94
N GLN A 359 -29.93 23.27 -18.57
CA GLN A 359 -30.22 24.56 -19.16
C GLN A 359 -29.15 25.60 -18.79
N ASP A 360 -28.74 25.66 -17.52
CA ASP A 360 -27.75 26.62 -17.03
C ASP A 360 -26.38 26.37 -17.65
N LEU A 361 -26.03 25.10 -17.92
CA LEU A 361 -24.81 24.76 -18.66
C LEU A 361 -24.86 25.32 -20.09
N GLN A 362 -25.97 25.13 -20.81
CA GLN A 362 -26.15 25.66 -22.17
C GLN A 362 -26.17 27.19 -22.23
N GLN A 363 -26.59 27.84 -21.15
CA GLN A 363 -26.65 29.29 -21.02
C GLN A 363 -25.37 29.90 -20.45
N GLU A 364 -24.32 29.09 -20.23
CA GLU A 364 -23.05 29.50 -19.62
C GLU A 364 -23.25 30.15 -18.23
N LEU A 365 -24.33 29.79 -17.53
CA LEU A 365 -24.59 30.20 -16.15
C LEU A 365 -23.87 29.30 -15.15
N ILE A 366 -23.50 28.10 -15.58
CA ILE A 366 -22.57 27.21 -14.88
C ILE A 366 -21.50 26.71 -15.86
N SER A 367 -20.30 26.47 -15.35
CA SER A 367 -19.19 25.83 -16.07
C SER A 367 -19.37 24.31 -16.15
N THR A 368 -18.54 23.64 -16.95
CA THR A 368 -18.47 22.17 -16.99
C THR A 368 -18.09 21.59 -15.63
N GLU A 369 -17.20 22.25 -14.89
CA GLU A 369 -16.79 21.85 -13.54
C GLU A 369 -17.95 21.99 -12.54
N GLY A 370 -18.66 23.12 -12.59
CA GLY A 370 -19.86 23.36 -11.78
C GLY A 370 -20.97 22.34 -12.07
N TYR A 371 -21.15 22.00 -13.35
CA TYR A 371 -22.09 20.99 -13.79
C TYR A 371 -21.81 19.62 -13.17
N LYS A 372 -20.55 19.17 -13.12
CA LYS A 372 -20.18 17.87 -12.54
C LYS A 372 -20.71 17.72 -11.11
N PHE A 373 -20.51 18.72 -10.27
CA PHE A 373 -21.01 18.67 -8.89
C PHE A 373 -22.54 18.74 -8.82
N LEU A 374 -23.16 19.70 -9.50
CA LEU A 374 -24.62 19.88 -9.45
C LEU A 374 -25.37 18.65 -9.99
N HIS A 375 -24.97 18.15 -11.16
CA HIS A 375 -25.63 17.03 -11.81
C HIS A 375 -25.45 15.72 -11.03
N TYR A 376 -24.21 15.32 -10.74
CA TYR A 376 -23.95 14.01 -10.14
C TYR A 376 -24.42 13.93 -8.68
N TYR A 377 -24.25 14.99 -7.86
CA TYR A 377 -24.80 14.95 -6.49
C TYR A 377 -26.33 14.93 -6.48
N MET A 378 -27.02 15.57 -7.43
CA MET A 378 -28.47 15.43 -7.53
C MET A 378 -28.90 14.01 -7.89
N ILE A 379 -28.13 13.31 -8.73
CA ILE A 379 -28.32 11.88 -8.98
C ILE A 379 -28.12 11.08 -7.69
N TYR A 380 -27.04 11.32 -6.95
CA TYR A 380 -26.77 10.60 -5.69
C TYR A 380 -27.84 10.83 -4.63
N ILE A 381 -28.31 12.07 -4.46
CA ILE A 381 -29.42 12.41 -3.57
C ILE A 381 -30.67 11.64 -3.97
N LYS A 382 -31.00 11.60 -5.27
CA LYS A 382 -32.15 10.85 -5.79
C LYS A 382 -32.01 9.36 -5.49
N GLU A 383 -30.87 8.75 -5.78
CA GLU A 383 -30.63 7.33 -5.53
C GLU A 383 -30.81 6.97 -4.05
N GLU A 384 -30.30 7.79 -3.14
CA GLU A 384 -30.47 7.57 -1.69
C GLU A 384 -31.93 7.75 -1.24
N ILE A 385 -32.67 8.72 -1.78
CA ILE A 385 -34.11 8.84 -1.54
C ILE A 385 -34.83 7.58 -2.03
N GLU A 386 -34.50 7.11 -3.22
CA GLU A 386 -35.14 5.93 -3.81
C GLU A 386 -34.84 4.65 -3.04
N GLN A 387 -33.62 4.53 -2.50
CA GLN A 387 -33.20 3.43 -1.65
C GLN A 387 -33.97 3.41 -0.32
N GLU A 388 -34.16 4.58 0.31
CA GLU A 388 -34.81 4.66 1.62
C GLU A 388 -36.35 4.58 1.53
N TYR A 389 -36.96 5.20 0.52
CA TYR A 389 -38.41 5.41 0.45
C TYR A 389 -39.10 4.73 -0.74
N GLY A 390 -38.35 4.17 -1.68
CA GLY A 390 -38.85 3.57 -2.92
C GLY A 390 -38.71 4.49 -4.15
N PRO A 391 -38.92 3.96 -5.36
CA PRO A 391 -38.59 4.64 -6.62
C PRO A 391 -39.36 5.96 -6.80
N CYS A 392 -38.71 6.96 -7.38
CA CYS A 392 -39.39 8.18 -7.79
C CYS A 392 -40.40 7.87 -8.92
N PRO A 393 -41.65 8.36 -8.80
CA PRO A 393 -42.71 8.09 -9.78
C PRO A 393 -42.54 8.79 -11.13
#